data_AF-A0A6S7JFC1-F1
#
_entry.id   AF-A0A6S7JFC1-F1
#
_cell.length_a   1.000
_cell.length_b   1.000
_cell.length_c   1.000
_cell.angle_alpha   90.00
_cell.angle_beta   90.00
_cell.angle_gamma   90.00
#
_symmetry.space_group_name_H-M   'P 1'
#
loop_
_entity.id
_entity.type
_entity.pdbx_description
1 polymer ?
#
loop_
_entity_poly.entity_id
_entity_poly.type
_entity_poly.pdbx_seq_one_letter_code
_entity_poly.pdbx_strand_id
1 'polypeptide(L)'
;MKEVLTLNKPCYVGMSILDLSKTLMYDFHYNTIKKEYGNNSRLLFTDTDSLMYELKTDNVYEDFNNGCSFLNFHLLAGTTTLNDYPKDSPYYSTHNKKVIGKFKDEAEGVPIIEFVGLRSKMYSYVKENGGGGMTAEGVKKTCT
;
A
#
# COMPACT_ATOMS: atom_id res chain seq x y z
N MET A 1 -25.97 -43.75 13.75
CA MET A 1 -25.46 -42.68 14.64
C MET A 1 -25.10 -41.50 13.75
N LYS A 2 -25.56 -40.28 14.06
CA LYS A 2 -25.11 -39.07 13.35
C LYS A 2 -23.78 -38.65 13.98
N GLU A 3 -22.74 -38.51 13.17
CA GLU A 3 -21.50 -37.87 13.62
C GLU A 3 -21.78 -36.39 13.89
N VAL A 4 -21.47 -35.95 15.12
CA VAL A 4 -21.59 -34.55 15.52
C VAL A 4 -20.19 -33.95 15.45
N LEU A 5 -19.98 -33.02 14.53
CA LEU A 5 -18.70 -32.38 14.29
C LEU A 5 -18.68 -31.00 14.96
N THR A 6 -17.95 -30.88 16.06
CA THR A 6 -17.84 -29.63 16.82
C THR A 6 -16.71 -28.76 16.25
N LEU A 7 -17.06 -27.68 15.56
CA LEU A 7 -16.11 -26.69 15.04
C LEU A 7 -15.71 -25.71 16.15
N ASN A 8 -14.67 -26.07 16.91
CA ASN A 8 -14.09 -25.25 17.98
C ASN A 8 -12.86 -24.43 17.54
N LYS A 9 -12.53 -24.45 16.25
CA LYS A 9 -11.41 -23.68 15.68
C LYS A 9 -11.94 -22.36 15.12
N PRO A 10 -11.22 -21.24 15.30
CA PRO A 10 -11.63 -19.93 14.80
C PRO A 10 -11.45 -19.78 13.27
N CYS A 11 -11.60 -20.87 12.50
CA CYS A 11 -11.39 -20.87 11.05
C CYS A 11 -12.33 -19.90 10.34
N TYR A 12 -13.60 -19.85 10.74
CA TYR A 12 -14.57 -18.91 10.16
C TYR A 12 -14.23 -17.46 10.47
N VAL A 13 -13.78 -17.17 11.69
CA VAL A 13 -13.35 -15.82 12.08
C VAL A 13 -12.14 -15.40 11.25
N GLY A 14 -11.16 -16.29 11.07
CA GLY A 14 -9.99 -16.04 10.23
C GLY A 14 -10.36 -15.75 8.77
N MET A 15 -11.30 -16.52 8.20
CA MET A 15 -11.83 -16.28 6.85
C MET A 15 -12.49 -14.91 6.74
N SER A 16 -13.38 -14.57 7.67
CA SER A 16 -14.07 -13.27 7.68
C SER A 16 -13.08 -12.10 7.78
N ILE A 17 -12.04 -12.21 8.61
CA ILE A 17 -11.02 -11.17 8.73
C ILE A 17 -10.23 -11.01 7.43
N LEU A 18 -9.86 -12.13 6.79
CA LEU A 18 -9.15 -12.12 5.51
C LEU A 18 -10.00 -11.49 4.40
N ASP A 19 -11.28 -11.82 4.32
CA ASP A 19 -12.19 -11.25 3.33
C ASP A 19 -12.43 -9.75 3.55
N LEU A 20 -12.55 -9.31 4.80
CA LEU A 20 -12.61 -7.89 5.15
C LEU A 20 -11.34 -7.15 4.71
N SER A 21 -10.16 -7.74 4.98
CA SER A 21 -8.88 -7.17 4.57
C SER A 21 -8.77 -7.02 3.05
N LYS A 22 -9.13 -8.06 2.27
CA LYS A 22 -9.17 -8.00 0.81
C LYS A 22 -10.15 -6.96 0.29
N THR A 23 -11.33 -6.87 0.90
CA THR A 23 -12.35 -5.90 0.51
C THR A 23 -11.81 -4.47 0.63
N LEU A 24 -11.07 -4.17 1.71
CA LEU A 24 -10.44 -2.87 1.91
C LEU A 24 -9.36 -2.58 0.85
N MET A 25 -8.53 -3.59 0.50
CA MET A 25 -7.55 -3.46 -0.58
C MET A 25 -8.21 -3.18 -1.94
N TYR A 26 -9.29 -3.90 -2.25
CA TYR A 26 -10.01 -3.74 -3.52
C TYR A 26 -10.76 -2.41 -3.60
N ASP A 27 -11.38 -1.96 -2.51
CA ASP A 27 -12.04 -0.66 -2.44
C ASP A 27 -11.05 0.47 -2.74
N PHE A 28 -9.85 0.41 -2.14
CA PHE A 28 -8.78 1.34 -2.44
C PHE A 28 -8.35 1.30 -3.90
N HIS A 29 -8.12 0.10 -4.45
CA HIS A 29 -7.69 -0.03 -5.85
C HIS A 29 -8.72 0.51 -6.84
N TYR A 30 -9.97 0.03 -6.75
CA TYR A 30 -11.00 0.29 -7.75
C TYR A 30 -11.71 1.63 -7.54
N ASN A 31 -12.10 1.94 -6.30
CA ASN A 31 -12.91 3.12 -6.02
C ASN A 31 -12.07 4.38 -5.76
N THR A 32 -10.78 4.23 -5.48
CA THR A 32 -9.86 5.36 -5.28
C THR A 32 -8.88 5.51 -6.44
N ILE A 33 -7.89 4.61 -6.58
CA ILE A 33 -6.80 4.80 -7.55
C ILE A 33 -7.29 4.69 -9.01
N LYS A 34 -8.08 3.66 -9.33
CA LYS A 34 -8.60 3.49 -10.69
C LYS A 34 -9.64 4.53 -11.07
N LYS A 35 -10.39 5.06 -10.11
CA LYS A 35 -11.37 6.10 -10.35
C LYS A 35 -10.72 7.42 -10.74
N GLU A 36 -9.66 7.83 -10.03
CA GLU A 36 -8.96 9.09 -10.30
C GLU A 36 -8.05 9.01 -11.52
N TYR A 37 -7.18 7.99 -11.57
CA TYR A 37 -6.13 7.93 -12.57
C TYR A 37 -6.52 7.07 -13.78
N GLY A 38 -7.54 6.22 -13.70
CA GLY A 38 -8.03 5.43 -14.84
C GLY A 38 -6.93 4.62 -15.54
N ASN A 39 -6.63 5.00 -16.79
CA ASN A 39 -5.58 4.39 -17.61
C ASN A 39 -4.17 4.91 -17.29
N ASN A 40 -4.06 5.99 -16.54
CA ASN A 40 -2.80 6.59 -16.08
C ASN A 40 -2.27 5.90 -14.81
N SER A 41 -2.98 4.93 -14.25
CA SER A 41 -2.47 4.06 -13.18
C SER A 41 -2.22 2.64 -13.67
N ARG A 42 -1.01 2.13 -13.39
CA ARG A 42 -0.66 0.72 -13.56
C ARG A 42 -0.27 0.13 -12.22
N LEU A 43 -0.94 -0.95 -11.83
CA LEU A 43 -0.59 -1.71 -10.64
C LEU A 43 0.61 -2.60 -10.97
N LEU A 44 1.74 -2.34 -10.30
CA LEU A 44 3.00 -3.07 -10.52
C LEU A 44 3.07 -4.33 -9.66
N PHE A 45 2.63 -4.23 -8.40
CA PHE A 45 2.71 -5.31 -7.43
C PHE A 45 1.65 -5.18 -6.33
N THR A 46 1.28 -6.33 -5.76
CA THR A 46 0.41 -6.46 -4.59
C THR A 46 0.98 -7.51 -3.62
N ASP A 47 1.09 -7.16 -2.34
CA ASP A 47 1.24 -8.11 -1.23
C ASP A 47 0.03 -8.05 -0.30
N THR A 48 0.09 -8.82 0.79
CA THR A 48 -0.93 -8.96 1.85
C THR A 48 -1.52 -7.63 2.31
N ASP A 49 -0.70 -6.59 2.42
CA ASP A 49 -1.07 -5.26 2.93
C ASP A 49 -0.43 -4.08 2.16
N SER A 50 0.27 -4.35 1.05
CA SER A 50 0.97 -3.32 0.28
C SER A 50 0.59 -3.36 -1.21
N LEU A 51 0.53 -2.17 -1.82
CA LEU A 51 0.22 -1.97 -3.22
C LEU A 51 1.26 -1.02 -3.81
N MET A 52 1.83 -1.38 -4.96
CA MET A 52 2.78 -0.53 -5.67
C MET A 52 2.21 -0.13 -7.03
N TYR A 53 2.21 1.18 -7.28
CA TYR A 53 1.63 1.76 -8.48
C TYR A 53 2.67 2.55 -9.27
N GLU A 54 2.57 2.46 -10.58
CA GLU A 54 3.10 3.44 -11.51
C GLU A 54 1.95 4.39 -11.86
N LEU A 55 2.09 5.66 -11.48
CA LEU A 55 1.12 6.72 -11.78
C LEU A 55 1.74 7.69 -12.77
N LYS A 56 0.99 8.03 -13.82
CA LYS A 56 1.35 9.09 -14.78
C LYS A 56 0.57 10.34 -14.43
N THR A 57 1.20 11.24 -13.68
CA THR A 57 0.68 12.57 -13.31
C THR A 57 1.85 13.54 -13.19
N ASP A 58 1.56 14.84 -13.20
CA ASP A 58 2.56 15.90 -13.08
C ASP A 58 3.10 15.99 -11.65
N ASN A 59 2.22 15.90 -10.65
CA ASN A 59 2.62 15.88 -9.24
C ASN A 59 1.65 15.07 -8.37
N VAL A 60 2.05 13.83 -8.07
CA VAL A 60 1.29 12.89 -7.23
C VAL A 60 1.00 13.46 -5.83
N TYR A 61 1.94 14.21 -5.24
CA TYR A 61 1.79 14.73 -3.88
C TYR A 61 0.81 15.90 -3.82
N GLU A 62 0.74 16.72 -4.87
CA GLU A 62 -0.27 17.75 -5.00
C GLU A 62 -1.67 17.15 -5.20
N ASP A 63 -1.80 16.08 -5.99
CA ASP A 63 -3.07 15.37 -6.17
C ASP A 63 -3.59 14.82 -4.83
N PHE A 64 -2.68 14.38 -3.95
CA PHE A 64 -3.02 13.95 -2.59
C PHE A 64 -3.34 15.10 -1.63
N ASN A 65 -2.67 16.25 -1.77
CA ASN A 65 -2.82 17.40 -0.87
C ASN A 65 -4.00 18.32 -1.22
N ASN A 66 -4.24 18.55 -2.51
CA ASN A 66 -5.27 19.46 -3.01
C ASN A 66 -6.69 18.89 -2.87
N GLY A 67 -6.83 17.71 -2.25
CA GLY A 67 -8.12 17.13 -1.96
C GLY A 67 -8.93 16.90 -3.23
N CYS A 68 -8.38 16.14 -4.18
CA CYS A 68 -9.19 15.54 -5.23
C CYS A 68 -10.43 14.93 -4.56
N SER A 69 -11.62 15.45 -4.88
CA SER A 69 -12.87 15.30 -4.12
C SER A 69 -13.35 13.85 -3.90
N PHE A 70 -12.63 12.87 -4.47
CA PHE A 70 -12.91 11.44 -4.46
C PHE A 70 -11.75 10.56 -3.99
N LEU A 71 -10.50 11.07 -3.99
CA LEU A 71 -9.46 10.58 -3.10
C LEU A 71 -9.90 11.01 -1.71
N ASN A 72 -10.75 10.20 -1.08
CA ASN A 72 -11.22 10.46 0.27
C ASN A 72 -10.00 10.88 1.08
N PHE A 73 -9.96 12.17 1.45
CA PHE A 73 -8.97 12.71 2.37
C PHE A 73 -8.89 11.79 3.60
N HIS A 74 -10.00 11.15 3.94
CA HIS A 74 -10.05 10.11 4.95
C HIS A 74 -9.24 8.83 4.67
N LEU A 75 -9.13 8.35 3.42
CA LEU A 75 -8.51 7.07 3.04
C LEU A 75 -6.98 7.16 2.81
N LEU A 76 -6.50 8.33 2.35
CA LEU A 76 -5.08 8.63 2.07
C LEU A 76 -4.46 9.74 2.94
N ALA A 77 -5.22 10.74 3.44
CA ALA A 77 -4.69 11.56 4.55
C ALA A 77 -4.61 10.73 5.85
N GLY A 78 -5.16 9.51 5.81
CA GLY A 78 -4.90 8.42 6.73
C GLY A 78 -3.42 8.02 6.86
N THR A 79 -2.60 8.42 5.89
CA THR A 79 -1.59 7.50 5.42
C THR A 79 -0.28 8.07 4.93
N THR A 80 0.03 9.26 5.37
CA THR A 80 1.42 9.56 5.49
C THR A 80 1.63 9.59 6.99
N THR A 81 2.24 8.54 7.56
CA THR A 81 2.98 8.78 8.79
C THR A 81 4.11 9.72 8.40
N LEU A 82 3.82 11.02 8.35
CA LEU A 82 4.74 12.09 8.03
C LEU A 82 5.79 12.30 9.11
N ASN A 83 6.00 11.35 10.04
CA ASN A 83 7.16 11.46 10.91
C ASN A 83 8.47 11.35 10.12
N ASP A 84 8.42 10.76 8.91
CA ASP A 84 9.59 10.53 8.06
C ASP A 84 9.78 11.65 7.02
N TYR A 85 8.77 12.50 6.78
CA TYR A 85 8.97 13.72 6.01
C TYR A 85 9.61 14.81 6.88
N PRO A 86 10.37 15.75 6.28
CA PRO A 86 10.81 16.93 6.99
C PRO A 86 9.62 17.65 7.62
N LYS A 87 9.72 18.06 8.88
CA LYS A 87 8.64 18.76 9.61
C LYS A 87 8.22 20.08 8.93
N ASP A 88 9.08 20.63 8.08
CA ASP A 88 8.84 21.84 7.29
C ASP A 88 8.08 21.58 5.98
N SER A 89 7.77 20.33 5.66
CA SER A 89 7.00 20.01 4.45
C SER A 89 5.53 20.41 4.61
N PRO A 90 4.92 21.08 3.61
CA PRO A 90 3.49 21.43 3.64
C PRO A 90 2.58 20.21 3.70
N TYR A 91 3.13 19.03 3.41
CA TYR A 91 2.42 17.76 3.41
C TYR A 91 2.37 17.09 4.80
N TYR A 92 3.02 17.64 5.85
CA TYR A 92 3.10 17.06 7.21
C TYR A 92 1.80 17.17 8.04
N SER A 93 1.37 16.04 8.64
CA SER A 93 0.13 15.89 9.40
C SER A 93 0.20 14.64 10.28
N THR A 94 -0.27 14.78 11.53
CA THR A 94 -0.27 13.71 12.54
C THR A 94 -1.67 13.10 12.77
N HIS A 95 -2.68 13.59 12.07
CA HIS A 95 -4.10 13.34 12.38
C HIS A 95 -4.49 11.85 12.37
N ASN A 96 -3.90 11.04 11.48
CA ASN A 96 -4.29 9.65 11.28
C ASN A 96 -3.18 8.63 11.61
N LYS A 97 -2.22 9.01 12.45
CA LYS A 97 -1.12 8.14 12.85
C LYS A 97 -1.64 6.86 13.51
N LYS A 98 -1.34 5.70 12.90
CA LYS A 98 -1.74 4.36 13.37
C LYS A 98 -3.26 4.11 13.40
N VAL A 99 -4.02 4.80 12.56
CA VAL A 99 -5.45 4.52 12.39
C VAL A 99 -5.63 3.26 11.54
N ILE A 100 -6.45 2.33 12.03
CA ILE A 100 -6.73 1.05 11.36
C ILE A 100 -7.48 1.30 10.03
N GLY A 101 -7.11 0.55 8.99
CA GLY A 101 -7.74 0.64 7.67
C GLY A 101 -7.23 1.80 6.80
N LYS A 102 -6.09 2.39 7.16
CA LYS A 102 -5.42 3.47 6.44
C LYS A 102 -4.04 2.98 5.91
N PHE A 103 -3.72 3.25 4.65
CA PHE A 103 -2.56 2.81 3.85
C PHE A 103 -1.26 3.64 3.88
N LYS A 104 -0.35 3.46 4.83
CA LYS A 104 0.90 4.26 4.91
C LYS A 104 1.70 4.34 3.58
N ASP A 105 2.23 5.52 3.23
CA ASP A 105 3.32 5.69 2.25
C ASP A 105 4.66 5.19 2.83
N GLU A 106 5.23 4.15 2.20
CA GLU A 106 6.50 3.53 2.58
C GLU A 106 7.72 4.22 1.96
N ALA A 107 7.53 5.05 0.93
CA ALA A 107 8.64 5.72 0.24
C ALA A 107 9.10 7.00 0.94
N GLU A 108 8.43 7.39 2.03
CA GLU A 108 8.74 8.57 2.85
C GLU A 108 8.76 9.86 2.02
N GLY A 109 7.96 9.93 0.95
CA GLY A 109 7.92 11.08 0.07
C GLY A 109 9.03 11.24 -0.93
N VAL A 110 9.90 10.24 -1.03
CA VAL A 110 10.88 10.20 -2.11
C VAL A 110 10.27 9.35 -3.23
N PRO A 111 10.03 9.92 -4.43
CA PRO A 111 9.53 9.17 -5.56
C PRO A 111 10.38 7.94 -5.87
N ILE A 112 9.72 6.84 -6.18
CA ILE A 112 10.36 5.64 -6.71
C ILE A 112 10.54 5.84 -8.21
N ILE A 113 11.78 5.85 -8.68
CA ILE A 113 12.15 6.10 -10.08
C ILE A 113 12.24 4.81 -10.90
N GLU A 114 12.60 3.70 -10.25
CA GLU A 114 12.80 2.42 -10.91
C GLU A 114 12.23 1.29 -10.08
N PHE A 115 11.61 0.31 -10.74
CA PHE A 115 11.07 -0.89 -10.11
C PHE A 115 11.29 -2.10 -11.01
N VAL A 116 11.70 -3.21 -10.39
CA VAL A 116 11.74 -4.53 -11.01
C VAL A 116 11.06 -5.55 -10.11
N GLY A 117 10.00 -6.17 -10.62
CA GLY A 117 9.29 -7.27 -9.97
C GLY A 117 9.49 -8.55 -10.77
N LEU A 118 10.16 -9.54 -10.18
CA LEU A 118 10.42 -10.83 -10.84
C LEU A 118 9.37 -11.87 -10.48
N ARG A 119 8.97 -11.93 -9.20
CA ARG A 119 8.00 -12.87 -8.67
C ARG A 119 7.31 -12.27 -7.45
N SER A 120 6.18 -12.85 -7.04
CA SER A 120 5.61 -12.60 -5.71
C SER A 120 6.71 -12.71 -4.64
N LYS A 121 6.81 -11.65 -3.81
CA LYS A 121 7.84 -11.48 -2.78
C LYS A 121 9.29 -11.45 -3.27
N MET A 122 9.50 -11.10 -4.55
CA MET A 122 10.80 -10.91 -5.17
C MET A 122 10.80 -9.67 -6.06
N TYR A 123 11.26 -8.56 -5.50
CA TYR A 123 11.28 -7.27 -6.16
C TYR A 123 12.40 -6.36 -5.65
N SER A 124 12.76 -5.37 -6.45
CA SER A 124 13.67 -4.29 -6.06
C SER A 124 13.19 -2.97 -6.64
N TYR A 125 13.47 -1.88 -5.91
CA TYR A 125 13.14 -0.54 -6.34
C TYR A 125 14.21 0.46 -5.90
N VAL A 126 14.31 1.56 -6.66
CA VAL A 126 15.23 2.67 -6.40
C VAL A 126 14.43 3.95 -6.28
N LYS A 127 14.73 4.72 -5.23
CA LYS A 127 14.18 6.05 -4.95
C LYS A 127 15.08 7.12 -5.53
N GLU A 128 14.53 8.30 -5.81
CA GLU A 128 15.27 9.43 -6.39
C GLU A 128 16.53 9.82 -5.58
N ASN A 129 16.48 9.73 -4.24
CA ASN A 129 17.63 10.01 -3.37
C ASN A 129 18.74 8.94 -3.41
N GLY A 130 18.67 7.96 -4.32
CA GLY A 130 19.62 6.84 -4.42
C GLY A 130 19.44 5.74 -3.37
N GLY A 131 18.52 5.93 -2.41
CA GLY A 131 18.08 4.88 -1.50
C GLY A 131 17.18 3.87 -2.23
N GLY A 132 17.21 2.60 -1.83
CA GLY A 132 16.40 1.57 -2.48
C GLY A 132 16.11 0.39 -1.56
N GLY A 133 15.21 -0.48 -2.01
CA GLY A 133 14.83 -1.70 -1.32
C GLY A 133 15.01 -2.91 -2.23
N MET A 134 15.35 -4.04 -1.62
CA MET A 134 15.34 -5.35 -2.28
C MET A 134 14.73 -6.37 -1.33
N THR A 135 13.72 -7.08 -1.81
CA THR A 135 13.07 -8.19 -1.10
C THR A 135 13.17 -9.43 -1.97
N ALA A 136 13.65 -10.53 -1.39
CA ALA A 136 13.69 -11.83 -2.04
C ALA A 136 13.44 -12.93 -1.00
N GLU A 137 12.19 -13.32 -0.83
CA GLU A 137 11.84 -14.43 0.07
C GLU A 137 12.08 -15.79 -0.60
N GLY A 138 12.52 -16.78 0.19
CA GLY A 138 12.74 -18.16 -0.27
C GLY A 138 14.02 -18.39 -1.06
N VAL A 139 14.87 -17.38 -1.22
CA VAL A 139 16.20 -17.51 -1.85
C VAL A 139 17.25 -17.61 -0.75
N LYS A 140 18.11 -18.64 -0.81
CA LYS A 140 19.28 -18.72 0.08
C LYS A 140 20.23 -17.59 -0.29
N LYS A 141 20.62 -16.76 0.69
CA LYS A 141 21.78 -15.89 0.54
C LYS A 141 23.00 -16.79 0.40
N THR A 142 23.51 -16.94 -0.81
CA THR A 142 24.78 -17.62 -1.04
C THR A 142 25.88 -16.69 -0.55
N CYS A 143 26.48 -17.01 0.61
CA CYS A 143 27.75 -16.42 1.01
C CYS A 143 28.81 -16.89 0.02
N THR A 144 29.35 -15.97 -0.76
CA THR A 144 30.61 -16.19 -1.50
C THR A 144 31.69 -15.39 -0.79
#